data_AF-A0A956TYF3-F1
#
_entry.id   AF-A0A956TYF3-F1
#
_cell.length_a   1.000
_cell.length_b   1.000
_cell.length_c   1.000
_cell.angle_alpha   90.00
_cell.angle_beta   90.00
_cell.angle_gamma   90.00
#
_symmetry.space_group_name_H-M   'P 1'
#
loop_
_entity.id
_entity.type
_entity.pdbx_description
1 polymer ?
#
loop_
_entity_poly.entity_id
_entity_poly.type
_entity_poly.pdbx_seq_one_letter_code
_entity_poly.pdbx_strand_id
1 'polypeptide(L)'
;MKILLVTDAWPPQINGVANTLSYVTGLIRKEHDVIVLTPYVEGSETLPLRIHNIPIVTNAAILAERYLDAHSPDRVHIATEGPLGLATRQLCRKNGIAYNTSYHTRLADYGWILYKVPAFLTWPYIRW
;
A
#
# COMPACT_ATOMS: atom_id res chain seq x y z
N MET A 1 15.68 3.25 -13.35
CA MET A 1 15.40 3.87 -12.03
C MET A 1 14.87 2.81 -11.10
N LYS A 2 15.14 2.94 -9.79
CA LYS A 2 14.57 2.14 -8.72
C LYS A 2 13.27 2.75 -8.24
N ILE A 3 12.19 2.01 -8.39
CA ILE A 3 10.84 2.42 -7.99
C ILE A 3 10.40 1.51 -6.85
N LEU A 4 10.01 2.11 -5.73
CA LEU A 4 9.32 1.40 -4.67
C LEU A 4 7.81 1.55 -4.86
N LEU A 5 7.16 0.46 -5.22
CA LEU A 5 5.70 0.34 -5.22
C LEU A 5 5.23 -0.18 -3.86
N VAL A 6 4.33 0.54 -3.19
CA VAL A 6 3.75 0.13 -1.91
C VAL A 6 2.27 -0.14 -2.08
N THR A 7 1.82 -1.32 -1.66
CA THR A 7 0.42 -1.73 -1.76
C THR A 7 0.04 -2.74 -0.69
N ASP A 8 -1.14 -2.58 -0.11
CA ASP A 8 -1.79 -3.55 0.79
C ASP A 8 -2.61 -4.59 0.01
N ALA A 9 -2.72 -4.42 -1.32
CA ALA A 9 -3.42 -5.32 -2.23
C ALA A 9 -2.45 -5.91 -3.27
N TRP A 10 -2.08 -7.18 -3.08
CA TRP A 10 -1.14 -7.90 -3.94
C TRP A 10 -1.53 -9.37 -4.06
N PRO A 11 -1.13 -10.10 -5.12
CA PRO A 11 -1.24 -11.55 -5.15
C PRO A 11 -0.64 -12.19 -3.88
N PRO A 12 -1.30 -13.19 -3.27
CA PRO A 12 -2.36 -14.05 -3.82
C PRO A 12 -3.80 -13.52 -3.68
N GLN A 13 -4.04 -12.26 -3.29
CA GLN A 13 -5.40 -11.72 -3.24
C GLN A 13 -6.04 -11.73 -4.63
N ILE A 14 -7.30 -12.18 -4.70
CA ILE A 14 -8.08 -12.23 -5.94
C ILE A 14 -8.99 -11.00 -5.96
N ASN A 15 -8.46 -9.86 -6.40
CA ASN A 15 -9.23 -8.62 -6.58
C ASN A 15 -8.67 -7.76 -7.73
N GLY A 16 -9.45 -6.76 -8.14
CA GLY A 16 -9.11 -5.88 -9.28
C GLY A 16 -7.82 -5.09 -9.06
N VAL A 17 -7.54 -4.66 -7.83
CA VAL A 17 -6.34 -3.87 -7.50
C VAL A 17 -5.08 -4.73 -7.63
N ALA A 18 -5.05 -5.90 -6.98
CA ALA A 18 -3.93 -6.84 -7.04
C ALA A 18 -3.63 -7.28 -8.47
N ASN A 19 -4.66 -7.59 -9.26
CA ASN A 19 -4.53 -7.95 -10.67
C ASN A 19 -3.97 -6.80 -11.51
N THR A 20 -4.50 -5.58 -11.36
CA THR A 20 -4.04 -4.41 -12.12
C THR A 20 -2.59 -4.06 -11.78
N LEU A 21 -2.27 -3.98 -10.48
CA LEU A 21 -0.93 -3.62 -10.01
C LEU A 21 0.12 -4.66 -10.41
N SER A 22 -0.18 -5.96 -10.28
CA SER A 22 0.75 -7.02 -10.70
C SER A 22 1.02 -6.99 -12.20
N TYR A 23 -0.03 -6.80 -13.02
CA TYR A 23 0.11 -6.69 -14.48
C TYR A 23 0.95 -5.47 -14.89
N VAL A 24 0.60 -4.29 -14.39
CA VAL A 24 1.33 -3.03 -14.69
C VAL A 24 2.77 -3.10 -14.19
N THR A 25 3.00 -3.66 -12.99
CA THR A 25 4.36 -3.87 -12.48
C THR A 25 5.18 -4.76 -13.40
N GLY A 26 4.59 -5.82 -13.96
CA GLY A 26 5.25 -6.69 -14.93
C GLY A 26 5.66 -5.97 -16.21
N LEU A 27 4.88 -4.97 -16.65
CA LEU A 27 5.24 -4.13 -17.79
C LEU A 27 6.37 -3.16 -17.45
N ILE A 28 6.27 -2.46 -16.31
CA ILE A 28 7.25 -1.44 -15.88
C ILE A 28 8.61 -2.06 -15.59
N ARG A 29 8.64 -3.28 -15.06
CA ARG A 29 9.88 -4.03 -14.78
C ARG A 29 10.78 -4.28 -15.98
N LYS A 30 10.26 -4.12 -17.20
CA LYS A 30 11.06 -4.24 -18.44
C LYS A 30 12.08 -3.11 -18.60
N GLU A 31 11.82 -1.95 -18.00
CA GLU A 31 12.64 -0.74 -18.17
C GLU A 31 13.16 -0.17 -16.84
N HIS A 32 12.56 -0.57 -15.72
CA HIS A 32 12.87 -0.04 -14.39
C HIS A 32 13.02 -1.17 -13.37
N ASP A 33 13.80 -0.92 -12.32
CA ASP A 33 13.90 -1.82 -11.17
C ASP A 33 12.73 -1.52 -10.23
N VAL A 34 11.77 -2.43 -10.13
CA VAL A 34 10.55 -2.24 -9.33
C VAL A 34 10.53 -3.19 -8.14
N ILE A 35 10.78 -2.61 -6.97
CA ILE A 35 10.61 -3.26 -5.67
C ILE A 35 9.16 -3.07 -5.24
N VAL A 36 8.53 -4.14 -4.74
CA VAL A 36 7.14 -4.08 -4.28
C VAL A 36 7.10 -4.42 -2.80
N LEU A 37 6.66 -3.46 -1.98
CA LEU A 37 6.33 -3.67 -0.59
C LEU A 37 4.86 -4.07 -0.49
N THR A 38 4.61 -5.25 0.07
CA THR A 38 3.28 -5.89 0.14
C THR A 38 3.07 -6.53 1.51
N PRO A 39 1.85 -6.94 1.86
CA PRO A 39 1.59 -7.69 3.10
C PRO A 39 2.25 -9.06 3.15
N TYR A 40 2.78 -9.59 2.04
CA TYR A 40 3.28 -10.95 1.91
C TYR A 40 4.81 -11.05 1.90
N VAL A 41 5.49 -9.93 2.19
CA VAL A 41 6.96 -9.90 2.28
C VAL A 41 7.46 -10.57 3.56
N GLU A 42 8.72 -10.99 3.57
CA GLU A 42 9.34 -11.59 4.74
C GLU A 42 9.32 -10.64 5.96
N GLY A 43 8.99 -11.19 7.13
CA GLY A 43 8.84 -10.42 8.37
C GLY A 43 7.58 -9.57 8.43
N SER A 44 6.63 -9.74 7.49
CA SER A 44 5.31 -9.10 7.59
C SER A 44 4.45 -9.76 8.65
N GLU A 45 3.93 -8.95 9.58
CA GLU A 45 2.98 -9.38 10.59
C GLU A 45 1.60 -8.90 10.19
N THR A 46 0.64 -9.82 10.05
CA THR A 46 -0.70 -9.50 9.56
C THR A 46 -1.79 -10.03 10.47
N LEU A 47 -2.84 -9.23 10.64
CA LEU A 47 -4.11 -9.67 11.22
C LEU A 47 -5.17 -9.77 10.12
N PRO A 48 -5.92 -10.88 10.04
CA PRO A 48 -6.97 -11.00 9.05
C PRO A 48 -8.16 -10.12 9.43
N LEU A 49 -8.58 -9.25 8.52
CA LEU A 49 -9.87 -8.57 8.66
C LEU A 49 -10.98 -9.59 8.38
N ARG A 50 -11.90 -9.76 9.34
CA ARG A 50 -12.93 -10.82 9.39
C ARG A 50 -13.78 -10.97 8.12
N ILE A 51 -13.88 -9.92 7.30
CA ILE A 51 -14.62 -9.91 6.04
C ILE A 51 -13.59 -9.74 4.92
N HIS A 52 -13.61 -10.65 3.94
CA HIS A 52 -12.71 -10.68 2.77
C HIS A 52 -11.22 -11.01 3.00
N ASN A 53 -10.83 -11.40 4.22
CA ASN A 53 -9.47 -11.84 4.55
C ASN A 53 -8.39 -10.84 4.10
N ILE A 54 -8.71 -9.55 4.22
CA ILE A 54 -7.80 -8.46 3.89
C ILE A 54 -6.70 -8.45 4.96
N PRO A 55 -5.41 -8.58 4.59
CA PRO A 55 -4.34 -8.57 5.56
C PRO A 55 -4.12 -7.15 6.08
N ILE A 56 -4.31 -6.96 7.38
CA ILE A 56 -3.94 -5.71 8.05
C ILE A 56 -2.52 -5.87 8.57
N VAL A 57 -1.58 -5.16 7.94
CA VAL A 57 -0.17 -5.21 8.31
C VAL A 57 0.07 -4.39 9.58
N THR A 58 0.38 -5.06 10.69
CA THR A 58 0.50 -4.41 12.01
C THR A 58 1.86 -3.75 12.21
N ASN A 59 2.91 -4.28 11.60
CA ASN A 59 4.28 -3.76 11.66
C ASN A 59 4.66 -2.90 10.44
N ALA A 60 3.66 -2.25 9.81
CA ALA A 60 3.80 -1.53 8.55
C ALA A 60 4.91 -0.46 8.55
N ALA A 61 5.08 0.30 9.63
CA ALA A 61 6.13 1.32 9.72
C ALA A 61 7.54 0.73 9.70
N ILE A 62 7.76 -0.37 10.41
CA ILE A 62 9.04 -1.09 10.46
C ILE A 62 9.38 -1.62 9.06
N LEU A 63 8.41 -2.23 8.38
CA LEU A 63 8.59 -2.72 7.01
C LEU A 63 8.88 -1.59 6.03
N ALA A 64 8.12 -0.50 6.10
CA ALA A 64 8.29 0.65 5.22
C ALA A 64 9.67 1.30 5.39
N GLU A 65 10.12 1.51 6.62
CA GLU A 65 11.45 2.04 6.93
C GLU A 65 12.55 1.10 6.39
N ARG A 66 12.46 -0.20 6.70
CA ARG A 66 13.39 -1.22 6.19
C ARG A 66 13.50 -1.21 4.67
N TYR A 67 12.37 -1.09 3.96
CA TYR A 67 12.37 -1.09 2.50
C TYR A 67 12.94 0.20 1.90
N LEU A 68 12.62 1.35 2.49
CA LEU A 68 13.17 2.64 2.07
C LEU A 68 14.70 2.65 2.24
N ASP A 69 15.20 2.21 3.38
CA ASP A 69 16.63 2.20 3.69
C ASP A 69 17.40 1.18 2.85
N ALA A 70 16.92 -0.06 2.80
CA ALA A 70 17.62 -1.16 2.12
C ALA A 70 17.72 -0.96 0.60
N HIS A 71 16.73 -0.32 -0.01
CA HIS A 71 16.67 -0.19 -1.47
C HIS A 71 17.03 1.20 -1.97
N SER A 72 16.92 2.24 -1.13
CA SER A 72 17.16 3.64 -1.50
C SER A 72 16.51 3.99 -2.85
N PRO A 73 15.17 3.95 -2.95
CA PRO A 73 14.46 4.11 -4.21
C PRO A 73 14.55 5.55 -4.74
N ASP A 74 14.64 5.68 -6.08
CA ASP A 74 14.60 6.99 -6.75
C ASP A 74 13.20 7.62 -6.68
N ARG A 75 12.16 6.77 -6.67
CA ARG A 75 10.73 7.15 -6.64
C ARG A 75 9.93 6.20 -5.78
N VAL A 76 8.95 6.74 -5.05
CA VAL A 76 7.99 5.95 -4.28
C VAL A 76 6.58 6.17 -4.84
N HIS A 77 5.90 5.07 -5.17
CA HIS A 77 4.49 5.08 -5.54
C HIS A 77 3.67 4.30 -4.52
N ILE A 78 2.67 4.95 -3.92
CA ILE A 78 1.81 4.35 -2.91
C ILE A 78 0.42 4.10 -3.51
N ALA A 79 0.09 2.84 -3.73
CA ALA A 79 -1.10 2.44 -4.47
C ALA A 79 -2.33 2.15 -3.59
N THR A 80 -2.19 2.14 -2.27
CA THR A 80 -3.31 1.85 -1.37
C THR A 80 -3.28 2.71 -0.14
N GLU A 81 -4.45 2.96 0.42
CA GLU A 81 -4.64 3.69 1.67
C GLU A 81 -4.69 2.73 2.86
N GLY A 82 -4.01 1.58 2.82
CA GLY A 82 -3.91 0.69 3.98
C GLY A 82 -2.75 1.05 4.92
N PRO A 83 -2.50 0.24 5.96
CA PRO A 83 -1.43 0.48 6.93
C PRO A 83 -0.05 0.67 6.29
N LEU A 84 0.31 -0.14 5.28
CA LEU A 84 1.57 0.02 4.57
C LEU A 84 1.66 1.38 3.87
N GLY A 85 0.62 1.72 3.10
CA GLY A 85 0.59 2.98 2.38
C GLY A 85 0.69 4.20 3.29
N LEU A 86 -0.07 4.23 4.38
CA LEU A 86 0.02 5.31 5.37
C LEU A 86 1.41 5.44 5.97
N ALA A 87 1.99 4.31 6.40
CA ALA A 87 3.26 4.32 7.08
C ALA A 87 4.38 4.80 6.15
N THR A 88 4.40 4.30 4.91
CA THR A 88 5.31 4.78 3.87
C THR A 88 5.13 6.27 3.60
N ARG A 89 3.89 6.76 3.48
CA ARG A 89 3.61 8.19 3.28
C ARG A 89 4.18 9.03 4.41
N GLN A 90 3.95 8.65 5.66
CA GLN A 90 4.43 9.38 6.83
C GLN A 90 5.96 9.44 6.85
N LEU A 91 6.63 8.32 6.56
CA LEU A 91 8.09 8.26 6.46
C LEU A 91 8.62 9.11 5.30
N CYS A 92 8.00 9.04 4.12
CA CYS A 92 8.40 9.87 2.99
C CYS A 92 8.27 11.37 3.30
N ARG A 93 7.17 11.78 3.93
CA ARG A 93 6.98 13.17 4.39
C ARG A 93 8.03 13.59 5.42
N LYS A 94 8.30 12.74 6.41
CA LYS A 94 9.28 13.01 7.47
C LYS A 94 10.69 13.17 6.90
N ASN A 95 11.04 12.35 5.91
CA ASN A 95 12.39 12.27 5.36
C ASN A 95 12.58 13.10 4.07
N GLY A 96 11.56 13.86 3.64
CA GLY A 96 11.64 14.67 2.42
C GLY A 96 11.73 13.86 1.12
N ILE A 97 11.30 12.59 1.13
CA ILE A 97 11.31 11.72 -0.04
C ILE A 97 10.07 12.04 -0.91
N ALA A 98 10.29 12.27 -2.20
CA ALA A 98 9.21 12.51 -3.15
C ALA A 98 8.41 11.23 -3.41
N TYR A 99 7.08 11.31 -3.31
CA TYR A 99 6.17 10.21 -3.57
C TYR A 99 4.91 10.68 -4.31
N ASN A 100 4.23 9.75 -4.96
CA ASN A 100 2.88 9.95 -5.50
C ASN A 100 1.96 8.81 -5.05
N THR A 101 0.65 9.03 -5.22
CA THR A 101 -0.37 8.06 -4.81
C THR A 101 -1.38 7.78 -5.89
N SER A 102 -2.04 6.63 -5.80
CA SER A 102 -3.22 6.31 -6.59
C SER A 102 -4.36 5.85 -5.69
N TYR A 103 -5.57 6.27 -6.04
CA TYR A 103 -6.80 5.91 -5.33
C TYR A 103 -7.49 4.77 -6.07
N HIS A 104 -7.56 3.59 -5.46
CA HIS A 104 -8.05 2.38 -6.14
C HIS A 104 -9.33 1.79 -5.51
N THR A 105 -9.65 2.11 -4.27
CA THR A 105 -10.85 1.60 -3.61
C THR A 105 -11.59 2.73 -2.91
N ARG A 106 -12.93 2.75 -3.05
CA ARG A 106 -13.80 3.67 -2.33
C ARG A 106 -13.91 3.32 -0.84
N LEU A 107 -12.79 3.31 -0.13
CA LEU A 107 -12.66 2.77 1.23
C LEU A 107 -13.69 3.38 2.20
N ALA A 108 -14.00 4.67 2.06
CA ALA A 108 -14.99 5.34 2.91
C ALA A 108 -16.39 4.76 2.73
N ASP A 109 -16.79 4.47 1.48
CA ASP A 109 -18.08 3.89 1.17
C ASP A 109 -18.13 2.41 1.57
N TYR A 110 -17.04 1.67 1.35
CA TYR A 110 -16.92 0.29 1.80
C TYR A 110 -16.91 0.16 3.34
N GLY A 111 -16.32 1.12 4.06
CA GLY A 111 -16.35 1.15 5.53
C GLY A 111 -17.76 1.24 6.09
N TRP A 112 -18.63 2.01 5.45
CA TRP A 112 -20.05 2.04 5.79
C TRP A 112 -20.77 0.73 5.45
N ILE A 113 -20.55 0.20 4.25
CA ILE A 113 -21.22 -1.02 3.78
C ILE A 113 -20.86 -2.22 4.66
N LEU A 114 -19.56 -2.41 4.94
CA LEU A 114 -19.02 -3.59 5.60
C LEU A 114 -19.05 -3.50 7.13
N TYR A 115 -18.79 -2.31 7.69
CA TYR A 115 -18.57 -2.12 9.13
C TYR A 115 -19.47 -1.06 9.75
N LYS A 116 -20.38 -0.46 8.98
CA LYS A 116 -21.24 0.65 9.44
C LYS A 116 -20.45 1.82 10.02
N VAL A 117 -19.21 2.00 9.58
CA VAL A 117 -18.37 3.14 9.95
C VAL A 117 -18.87 4.37 9.16
N PRO A 118 -19.30 5.45 9.84
CA PRO A 118 -19.76 6.65 9.16
C PRO A 118 -18.69 7.25 8.24
N ALA A 119 -19.09 7.65 7.03
CA ALA A 119 -18.18 8.16 6.02
C ALA A 119 -17.38 9.40 6.47
N PHE A 120 -17.92 10.23 7.36
CA PHE A 120 -17.21 11.41 7.87
C PHE A 120 -15.94 11.05 8.69
N LEU A 121 -15.84 9.83 9.21
CA LEU A 121 -14.63 9.34 9.91
C LEU A 121 -13.57 8.84 8.92
N THR A 122 -13.98 8.31 7.77
CA THR A 122 -13.09 7.71 6.77
C THR A 122 -12.70 8.68 5.65
N TRP A 123 -13.49 9.73 5.40
CA TRP A 123 -13.18 10.74 4.40
C TRP A 123 -11.91 11.55 4.67
N PRO A 124 -11.66 12.06 5.90
CA PRO A 124 -10.41 12.77 6.21
C PRO A 124 -9.18 11.89 6.00
N TYR A 125 -9.32 10.59 6.22
CA TYR A 125 -8.26 9.61 6.04
C TYR A 125 -7.86 9.41 4.56
N ILE A 126 -8.84 9.49 3.66
CA ILE A 126 -8.63 9.35 2.20
C ILE A 126 -8.13 10.65 1.56
N ARG A 127 -8.32 11.80 2.23
CA ARG A 127 -7.75 13.08 1.79
C ARG A 127 -6.28 13.14 2.17
N TRP A 128 -5.43 12.69 1.25
CA TRP A 128 -3.98 12.78 1.36
C TRP A 128 -3.47 14.17 1.02
#